data_AF-A0A1G7NMR8-F1
#
_entry.id   AF-A0A1G7NMR8-F1
#
_cell.length_a   1.000
_cell.length_b   1.000
_cell.length_c   1.000
_cell.angle_alpha   90.00
_cell.angle_beta   90.00
_cell.angle_gamma   90.00
#
_symmetry.space_group_name_H-M   'P 1'
#
loop_
_entity.id
_entity.type
_entity.pdbx_description
1 polymer ?
#
loop_
_entity_poly.entity_id
_entity_poly.type
_entity_poly.pdbx_seq_one_letter_code
_entity_poly.pdbx_strand_id
1 'polypeptide(L)'
;MLGLPSIAVEFVGAGALLLALGYLIRFREWTFLLAGYDETSPVPSDVAASVAGNTVLRIGVAALVVGGAYAVADPPAALSTVFAAVVVLDVARLIYRLNTYSPDEKNPTPGTE
;
A
#
# COMPACT_ATOMS: atom_id res chain seq x y z
N MET A 1 5.11 -9.11 -28.74
CA MET A 1 4.92 -9.72 -27.40
C MET A 1 6.29 -9.85 -26.75
N LEU A 2 6.46 -9.45 -25.49
CA LEU A 2 7.78 -9.32 -24.82
C LEU A 2 8.48 -10.66 -24.52
N GLY A 3 7.97 -11.80 -25.00
CA GLY A 3 8.53 -13.13 -24.71
C GLY A 3 8.40 -13.59 -23.26
N LEU A 4 7.73 -12.80 -22.40
CA LEU A 4 7.54 -13.08 -20.98
C LEU A 4 6.32 -13.97 -20.74
N PRO A 5 6.35 -14.84 -19.70
CA PRO A 5 5.17 -15.55 -19.24
C PRO A 5 4.02 -14.58 -18.88
N SER A 6 2.76 -14.95 -19.16
CA SER A 6 1.58 -14.10 -18.86
C SER A 6 1.56 -13.66 -17.39
N ILE A 7 1.80 -14.62 -16.48
CA ILE A 7 1.85 -14.37 -15.04
C ILE A 7 2.90 -13.33 -14.66
N ALA A 8 4.07 -13.32 -15.31
CA ALA A 8 5.10 -12.32 -15.05
C ALA A 8 4.63 -10.93 -15.49
N VAL A 9 3.99 -10.83 -16.67
CA VAL A 9 3.46 -9.56 -17.19
C VAL A 9 2.36 -9.01 -16.29
N GLU A 10 1.47 -9.88 -15.80
CA GLU A 10 0.39 -9.52 -14.87
C GLU A 10 0.94 -8.94 -13.57
N PHE A 11 1.89 -9.63 -12.91
CA PHE A 11 2.52 -9.15 -11.68
C PHE A 11 3.31 -7.87 -11.87
N VAL A 12 4.08 -7.76 -12.96
CA VAL A 12 4.86 -6.55 -13.26
C VAL A 12 3.93 -5.37 -13.54
N GLY A 13 2.90 -5.56 -14.35
CA GLY A 13 1.91 -4.53 -14.66
C GLY A 13 1.17 -4.06 -13.42
N ALA A 14 0.66 -4.99 -12.60
CA ALA A 14 0.01 -4.67 -11.34
C ALA A 14 0.96 -3.97 -10.37
N GLY A 15 2.20 -4.46 -10.23
CA GLY A 15 3.22 -3.86 -9.37
C GLY A 15 3.55 -2.43 -9.79
N ALA A 16 3.75 -2.16 -11.08
CA ALA A 16 4.00 -0.82 -11.60
C ALA A 16 2.83 0.13 -11.32
N LEU A 17 1.58 -0.32 -11.53
CA LEU A 17 0.39 0.45 -11.21
C LEU A 17 0.31 0.78 -9.71
N LEU A 18 0.54 -0.22 -8.85
CA LEU A 18 0.53 -0.03 -7.40
C LEU A 18 1.65 0.92 -6.95
N LEU A 19 2.84 0.86 -7.54
CA LEU A 19 3.89 1.83 -7.24
C LEU A 19 3.50 3.25 -7.63
N ALA A 20 2.88 3.43 -8.79
CA ALA A 20 2.40 4.75 -9.23
C ALA A 20 1.34 5.30 -8.26
N LEU A 21 0.33 4.50 -7.93
CA LEU A 21 -0.73 4.89 -6.99
C LEU A 21 -0.19 5.12 -5.58
N GLY A 22 0.64 4.22 -5.07
CA GLY A 22 1.28 4.33 -3.77
C GLY A 22 2.18 5.56 -3.65
N TYR A 23 2.89 5.90 -4.73
CA TYR A 23 3.70 7.13 -4.79
C TYR A 23 2.82 8.38 -4.72
N LEU A 24 1.74 8.44 -5.50
CA LEU A 24 0.80 9.55 -5.49
C LEU A 24 0.15 9.72 -4.12
N ILE A 25 -0.29 8.62 -3.49
CA ILE A 25 -0.86 8.63 -2.14
C ILE A 25 0.19 9.11 -1.14
N ARG A 26 1.41 8.54 -1.14
CA ARG A 26 2.42 8.78 -0.11
C ARG A 26 3.06 10.16 -0.17
N PHE A 27 3.39 10.64 -1.38
CA PHE A 27 4.23 11.82 -1.58
C PHE A 27 3.47 13.04 -2.10
N ARG A 28 2.33 12.83 -2.78
CA ARG A 28 1.46 13.93 -3.22
C ARG A 28 0.23 14.10 -2.35
N GLU A 29 0.09 13.28 -1.31
CA GLU A 29 -1.09 13.25 -0.41
C GLU A 29 -2.40 13.16 -1.19
N TRP A 30 -2.42 12.37 -2.28
CA TRP A 30 -3.63 12.10 -3.04
C TRP A 30 -4.52 11.11 -2.29
N THR A 31 -4.99 11.52 -1.11
CA THR A 31 -5.85 10.72 -0.23
C THR A 31 -7.25 10.54 -0.80
N PHE A 32 -7.67 11.33 -1.79
CA PHE A 32 -8.91 11.08 -2.55
C PHE A 32 -8.89 9.73 -3.30
N LEU A 33 -7.70 9.15 -3.53
CA LEU A 33 -7.56 7.79 -4.07
C LEU A 33 -7.93 6.72 -3.04
N LEU A 34 -7.94 7.08 -1.75
CA LEU A 34 -8.43 6.22 -0.68
C LEU A 34 -9.95 6.33 -0.67
N ALA A 35 -10.61 5.23 -1.02
CA ALA A 35 -12.06 5.17 -1.06
C ALA A 35 -12.65 5.55 0.32
N GLY A 36 -13.55 6.54 0.32
CA GLY A 36 -14.25 7.00 1.52
C GLY A 36 -13.44 7.93 2.43
N TYR A 37 -12.23 8.33 2.04
CA TYR A 37 -11.49 9.37 2.74
C TYR A 37 -11.93 10.77 2.27
N ASP A 38 -12.23 11.65 3.21
CA ASP A 38 -12.59 13.04 2.96
C ASP A 38 -12.12 13.98 4.09
N GLU A 39 -12.47 15.26 4.00
CA GLU A 39 -12.11 16.27 5.00
C GLU A 39 -12.79 16.07 6.37
N THR A 40 -13.82 15.22 6.45
CA THR A 40 -14.53 14.90 7.69
C THR A 40 -13.92 13.71 8.44
N SER A 41 -12.91 13.06 7.84
CA SER A 41 -12.27 11.89 8.40
C SER A 41 -11.48 12.24 9.68
N PRO A 42 -11.58 11.42 10.75
CA PRO A 42 -10.90 11.68 12.02
C PRO A 42 -9.38 11.48 11.96
N VAL A 43 -8.89 10.82 10.91
CA VAL A 43 -7.45 10.59 10.68
C VAL A 43 -6.92 11.70 9.79
N PRO A 44 -5.87 12.45 10.19
CA PRO A 44 -5.23 13.46 9.34
C PRO A 44 -4.72 12.92 8.01
N SER A 45 -4.72 13.76 6.97
CA SER A 45 -4.39 13.37 5.59
C SER A 45 -2.95 12.90 5.44
N ASP A 46 -2.02 13.53 6.15
CA ASP A 46 -0.61 13.15 6.17
C ASP A 46 -0.40 11.76 6.78
N VAL A 47 -1.15 11.43 7.83
CA VAL A 47 -1.12 10.10 8.46
C VAL A 47 -1.74 9.07 7.53
N ALA A 48 -2.93 9.32 6.99
CA ALA A 48 -3.59 8.42 6.05
C ALA A 48 -2.72 8.15 4.81
N ALA A 49 -2.18 9.21 4.20
CA ALA A 49 -1.24 9.15 3.08
C ALA A 49 0.01 8.33 3.42
N SER A 50 0.58 8.55 4.60
CA SER A 50 1.76 7.83 5.07
C SER A 50 1.50 6.34 5.24
N VAL A 51 0.45 5.98 5.99
CA VAL A 51 0.16 4.59 6.33
C VAL A 51 -0.34 3.81 5.12
N ALA A 52 -1.32 4.34 4.38
CA ALA A 52 -1.88 3.67 3.22
C ALA A 52 -0.90 3.66 2.04
N GLY A 53 -0.30 4.81 1.72
CA GLY A 53 0.64 4.92 0.60
C GLY A 53 1.87 4.01 0.77
N ASN A 54 2.44 3.93 1.98
CA ASN A 54 3.55 3.01 2.25
C ASN A 54 3.15 1.54 2.15
N THR A 55 1.90 1.19 2.52
CA THR A 55 1.39 -0.18 2.36
C THR A 55 1.25 -0.53 0.88
N VAL A 56 0.64 0.35 0.08
CA VAL A 56 0.49 0.16 -1.37
C VAL A 56 1.85 0.06 -2.06
N LEU A 57 2.81 0.92 -1.69
CA LEU A 57 4.19 0.86 -2.22
C LEU A 57 4.85 -0.49 -1.93
N ARG A 58 4.73 -1.01 -0.69
CA ARG A 58 5.29 -2.30 -0.32
C ARG A 58 4.70 -3.44 -1.13
N ILE A 59 3.38 -3.46 -1.31
CA ILE A 59 2.70 -4.46 -2.14
C ILE A 59 3.17 -4.35 -3.59
N GLY A 60 3.29 -3.13 -4.12
CA GLY A 60 3.81 -2.88 -5.47
C GLY A 60 5.23 -3.40 -5.68
N VAL A 61 6.15 -3.11 -4.76
CA VAL A 61 7.52 -3.66 -4.79
C VAL A 61 7.49 -5.19 -4.72
N ALA A 62 6.72 -5.77 -3.81
CA ALA A 62 6.60 -7.22 -3.68
C ALA A 62 6.04 -7.86 -4.95
N ALA A 63 5.05 -7.25 -5.60
CA ALA A 63 4.51 -7.71 -6.87
C ALA A 63 5.56 -7.68 -7.99
N LEU A 64 6.39 -6.63 -8.07
CA LEU A 64 7.52 -6.60 -9.02
C LEU A 64 8.54 -7.71 -8.77
N VAL A 65 8.83 -8.01 -7.50
CA VAL A 65 9.75 -9.11 -7.14
C VAL A 65 9.16 -10.46 -7.58
N VAL A 66 7.88 -10.70 -7.31
CA VAL A 66 7.19 -11.94 -7.73
C VAL A 66 7.13 -12.05 -9.25
N GLY A 67 6.75 -10.96 -9.93
CA GLY A 67 6.72 -10.91 -11.39
C GLY A 67 8.10 -11.12 -12.01
N GLY A 68 9.15 -10.53 -11.43
CA GLY A 68 10.53 -10.74 -11.80
C GLY A 68 10.96 -12.20 -11.61
N ALA A 69 10.56 -12.83 -10.51
CA ALA A 69 10.83 -14.25 -10.27
C ALA A 69 10.19 -15.14 -11.35
N TYR A 70 8.93 -14.92 -11.71
CA TYR A 70 8.26 -15.62 -12.81
C TYR A 70 8.81 -15.25 -14.20
N ALA A 71 9.46 -14.10 -14.35
CA ALA A 71 10.06 -13.68 -15.63
C ALA A 71 11.35 -14.44 -15.94
N VAL A 72 12.13 -14.76 -14.91
CA VAL A 72 13.48 -15.34 -15.05
C VAL A 72 13.56 -16.81 -14.60
N ALA A 73 12.54 -17.29 -13.90
CA ALA A 73 12.47 -18.63 -13.36
C ALA A 73 11.03 -19.14 -13.38
N ASP A 74 10.86 -20.45 -13.10
CA ASP A 74 9.57 -21.10 -12.92
C ASP A 74 9.36 -21.45 -11.43
N PRO A 75 9.06 -20.46 -10.56
CA PRO A 75 8.88 -20.72 -9.14
C PRO A 75 7.62 -21.55 -8.87
N PRO A 76 7.54 -22.23 -7.71
CA PRO A 76 6.37 -23.01 -7.33
C PRO A 76 5.09 -22.17 -7.34
N ALA A 77 3.98 -22.77 -7.77
CA ALA A 77 2.67 -22.11 -7.78
C ALA A 77 2.23 -21.57 -6.41
N ALA A 78 2.72 -22.16 -5.30
CA ALA A 78 2.47 -21.68 -3.95
C ALA A 78 2.97 -20.25 -3.70
N LEU A 79 3.94 -19.74 -4.49
CA LEU A 79 4.44 -18.38 -4.34
C LEU A 79 3.34 -17.33 -4.52
N SER A 80 2.46 -17.50 -5.51
CA SER A 80 1.34 -16.58 -5.74
C SER A 80 0.32 -16.65 -4.60
N THR A 81 0.08 -17.83 -4.03
CA THR A 81 -0.77 -18.01 -2.85
C THR A 81 -0.20 -17.32 -1.61
N VAL A 82 1.10 -17.48 -1.36
CA VAL A 82 1.80 -16.81 -0.26
C VAL A 82 1.75 -15.29 -0.44
N PHE A 83 2.00 -14.80 -1.66
CA PHE A 83 1.89 -13.38 -1.97
C PHE A 83 0.48 -12.85 -1.64
N ALA A 84 -0.56 -13.55 -2.10
CA ALA A 84 -1.94 -13.16 -1.79
C ALA A 84 -2.23 -13.12 -0.28
N ALA A 85 -1.74 -14.12 0.47
CA ALA A 85 -1.90 -14.15 1.93
C ALA A 85 -1.19 -12.96 2.61
N VAL A 86 0.03 -12.61 2.17
CA VAL A 86 0.76 -11.44 2.69
C VAL A 86 0.01 -10.15 2.38
N VAL A 87 -0.54 -10.00 1.17
CA VAL A 87 -1.35 -8.82 0.80
C VAL A 87 -2.56 -8.68 1.73
N VAL A 88 -3.28 -9.77 1.99
CA VAL A 88 -4.43 -9.75 2.92
C VAL A 88 -4.00 -9.31 4.32
N LEU A 89 -2.87 -9.82 4.81
CA LEU A 89 -2.34 -9.45 6.12
C LEU A 89 -1.91 -7.97 6.17
N ASP A 90 -1.27 -7.45 5.12
CA ASP A 90 -0.86 -6.05 5.03
C ASP A 90 -2.07 -5.12 4.99
N VAL A 91 -3.13 -5.48 4.25
CA VAL A 91 -4.39 -4.73 4.23
C VAL A 91 -5.08 -4.79 5.59
N ALA A 92 -5.15 -5.95 6.23
CA ALA A 92 -5.72 -6.09 7.57
C ALA A 92 -4.95 -5.22 8.59
N ARG A 93 -3.62 -5.21 8.49
CA ARG A 93 -2.75 -4.38 9.34
C ARG A 93 -2.96 -2.89 9.07
N LEU A 94 -3.14 -2.49 7.82
CA LEU A 94 -3.47 -1.11 7.43
C LEU A 94 -4.78 -0.67 8.07
N ILE A 95 -5.84 -1.47 7.89
CA ILE A 95 -7.16 -1.18 8.47
C ILE A 95 -7.08 -1.10 9.99
N TYR A 96 -6.42 -2.06 10.63
CA TYR A 96 -6.22 -2.06 12.07
C TYR A 96 -5.54 -0.77 12.55
N ARG A 97 -4.43 -0.38 11.89
CA ARG A 97 -3.64 0.80 12.29
C ARG A 97 -4.42 2.11 12.13
N LEU A 98 -5.24 2.23 11.09
CA LEU A 98 -6.10 3.41 10.89
C LEU A 98 -7.26 3.43 11.89
N ASN A 99 -7.83 2.26 12.21
CA ASN A 99 -8.93 2.15 13.17
C ASN A 99 -8.48 2.40 14.62
N THR A 100 -7.26 2.01 14.98
CA THR A 100 -6.68 2.28 16.32
C THR A 100 -5.87 3.57 16.35
N TYR A 101 -6.01 4.45 15.37
CA TYR A 101 -5.35 5.74 15.41
C TYR A 101 -6.02 6.60 16.49
N SER A 102 -5.29 6.87 17.57
CA SER A 102 -5.64 7.90 18.53
C SER A 102 -4.86 9.16 18.17
N PRO A 103 -5.51 10.31 17.93
CA PRO A 103 -4.79 11.57 17.83
C PRO A 103 -4.16 11.83 19.20
N ASP A 104 -2.86 11.58 19.35
CA ASP A 104 -2.14 11.98 20.55
C ASP A 104 -2.36 13.48 20.76
N GLU A 105 -2.73 13.83 21.99
CA GLU A 105 -2.99 15.16 22.52
C GLU A 105 -1.71 16.01 22.49
N LYS A 106 -1.21 16.31 21.29
CA LYS A 106 -0.01 17.12 21.09
C LYS A 106 -0.41 18.59 20.96
N ASN A 107 -1.07 19.12 21.98
CA ASN A 107 -1.13 20.54 22.28
C ASN A 107 -0.96 20.68 23.79
N PRO A 108 0.24 21.01 24.32
CA PRO A 108 0.27 21.59 25.65
C PRO A 108 -0.48 22.92 25.53
N THR A 109 -1.63 23.02 26.20
CA THR A 109 -2.40 24.26 26.32
C THR A 109 -1.45 25.35 26.84
N PRO A 110 -1.06 26.36 26.04
CA PRO A 110 -0.29 27.46 26.56
C PRO A 110 -1.28 28.40 27.24
N GLY A 111 -1.54 28.16 28.52
CA GLY A 111 -2.51 28.93 29.28
C GLY A 111 -3.14 28.15 30.42
N THR A 112 -2.36 27.82 31.43
CA THR A 112 -2.86 27.86 32.81
C THR A 112 -1.96 28.83 33.56
N GLU A 113 -2.63 29.75 34.26
CA GLU A 113 -2.24 31.07 34.76
C GLU A 113 -0.99 31.13 35.65
#